data_AF-A0A1Q5MPQ7-F1
#
_entry.id   AF-A0A1Q5MPQ7-F1
#
_cell.length_a   1.000
_cell.length_b   1.000
_cell.length_c   1.000
_cell.angle_alpha   90.00
_cell.angle_beta   90.00
_cell.angle_gamma   90.00
#
_symmetry.space_group_name_H-M   'P 1'
#
loop_
_entity.id
_entity.type
_entity.pdbx_description
1 polymer ?
#
loop_
_entity_poly.entity_id
_entity_poly.type
_entity_poly.pdbx_seq_one_letter_code
_entity_poly.pdbx_strand_id
1 'polypeptide(L)'
;MNGCDQHLHNRPWPGAQGCGAARIPTPGTAVGEAPAAAGASLRGTAGELVLVFYGRIALDSLELDGDRSLFDQLIAWDPEE
;
A
#
# COMPACT_ATOMS: atom_id res chain seq x y z
N MET A 1 -42.12 -11.89 18.18
CA MET A 1 -40.94 -11.06 18.53
C MET A 1 -39.91 -11.26 17.43
N ASN A 2 -39.86 -10.32 16.48
CA ASN A 2 -39.16 -10.49 15.21
C ASN A 2 -37.72 -9.97 15.32
N GLY A 3 -36.76 -10.81 14.91
CA GLY A 3 -35.36 -10.46 14.77
C GLY A 3 -35.11 -9.53 13.59
N CYS A 4 -35.10 -8.23 13.87
CA CYS A 4 -34.78 -7.19 12.89
C CYS A 4 -33.37 -6.59 13.06
N ASP A 5 -32.52 -7.09 13.97
CA ASP A 5 -31.28 -6.38 14.35
C ASP A 5 -29.99 -6.82 13.63
N GLN A 6 -30.02 -7.87 12.79
CA GLN A 6 -28.77 -8.47 12.28
C GLN A 6 -28.19 -7.81 11.01
N HIS A 7 -28.84 -6.79 10.43
CA HIS A 7 -28.48 -6.23 9.10
C HIS A 7 -27.58 -4.97 9.15
N LEU A 8 -27.22 -4.45 10.32
CA LEU A 8 -26.47 -3.20 10.44
C LEU A 8 -24.94 -3.37 10.62
N HIS A 9 -24.43 -4.58 10.81
CA HIS A 9 -23.00 -4.76 11.15
C HIS A 9 -22.05 -4.76 9.93
N ASN A 10 -22.57 -4.71 8.70
CA ASN A 10 -21.74 -4.78 7.50
C ASN A 10 -22.21 -3.78 6.43
N ARG A 11 -22.52 -2.55 6.83
CA ARG A 11 -22.76 -1.46 5.88
C ARG A 11 -21.41 -1.06 5.27
N PRO A 12 -21.17 -1.28 3.96
CA PRO A 12 -19.98 -0.74 3.32
C PRO A 12 -20.01 0.79 3.42
N TRP A 13 -18.85 1.39 3.72
CA TRP A 13 -18.73 2.83 3.87
C TRP A 13 -19.19 3.54 2.57
N PRO A 14 -20.11 4.53 2.64
CA PRO A 14 -20.52 5.29 1.47
C PRO A 14 -19.33 6.14 1.02
N GLY A 15 -18.60 5.67 0.01
CA GLY A 15 -17.34 6.27 -0.43
C GLY A 15 -16.17 5.30 -0.56
N ALA A 16 -16.31 4.04 -0.12
CA ALA A 16 -15.32 3.00 -0.37
C ALA A 16 -15.43 2.50 -1.83
N GLN A 17 -15.12 3.36 -2.80
CA GLN A 17 -14.56 2.85 -4.04
C GLN A 17 -13.27 2.18 -3.61
N GLY A 18 -13.16 0.85 -3.76
CA GLY A 18 -11.94 0.15 -3.38
C GLY A 18 -10.72 0.92 -3.91
N CYS A 19 -9.65 0.99 -3.13
CA CYS A 19 -8.41 1.64 -3.55
C CYS A 19 -7.91 0.93 -4.81
N GLY A 20 -8.31 1.43 -5.98
CA GLY A 20 -7.68 1.07 -7.23
C GLY A 20 -6.28 1.64 -7.16
N ALA A 21 -5.27 0.79 -7.40
CA ALA A 21 -3.90 1.24 -7.61
C ALA A 21 -3.78 1.94 -8.98
N ALA A 22 -4.62 2.95 -9.22
CA ALA A 22 -4.52 3.82 -10.38
C ALA A 22 -3.22 4.61 -10.22
N ARG A 23 -2.31 4.44 -11.18
CA ARG A 23 -1.03 5.15 -11.17
C ARG A 23 -1.31 6.65 -11.22
N ILE A 24 -0.74 7.39 -10.27
CA ILE A 24 -0.70 8.86 -10.32
C ILE A 24 0.19 9.24 -11.52
N PRO A 25 -0.30 10.04 -12.48
CA PRO A 25 0.51 10.43 -13.62
C PRO A 25 1.71 11.25 -13.13
N THR A 26 2.91 10.79 -13.48
CA THR A 26 4.12 11.58 -13.25
C THR A 26 4.02 12.86 -14.08
N PRO A 27 4.24 14.06 -13.51
CA PRO A 27 4.22 15.29 -14.29
C PRO A 27 5.30 15.20 -15.40
N GLY A 28 4.87 15.26 -16.66
CA GLY A 28 5.72 15.13 -17.84
C GLY A 28 5.65 13.79 -18.59
N THR A 29 4.95 12.78 -18.07
CA THR A 29 4.74 11.51 -18.79
C THR A 29 3.55 11.63 -19.76
N ALA A 30 3.80 11.50 -21.06
CA ALA A 30 2.75 11.47 -22.08
C ALA A 30 1.85 10.24 -21.92
N VAL A 31 0.56 10.40 -22.23
CA VAL A 31 -0.40 9.28 -22.26
C VAL A 31 0.07 8.27 -23.32
N GLY A 32 0.54 7.10 -22.87
CA GLY A 32 1.05 6.02 -23.72
C GLY A 32 2.54 5.70 -23.55
N GLU A 33 3.28 6.48 -22.77
CA GLU A 33 4.67 6.15 -22.39
C GLU A 33 4.69 4.88 -21.52
N ALA A 34 5.66 4.00 -21.77
CA ALA A 34 5.90 2.85 -20.90
C ALA A 34 6.15 3.34 -19.46
N PRO A 35 5.71 2.60 -18.43
CA PRO A 35 6.02 2.94 -17.06
C PRO A 35 7.52 3.20 -16.91
N ALA A 36 7.90 4.32 -16.29
CA ALA A 36 9.23 4.40 -15.70
C ALA A 36 9.39 3.22 -14.74
N ALA A 37 10.55 2.57 -14.78
CA ALA A 37 10.87 1.50 -13.85
C ALA A 37 10.71 2.03 -12.41
N ALA A 38 10.10 1.21 -11.54
CA ALA A 38 9.99 1.57 -10.14
C ALA A 38 11.39 1.71 -9.53
N GLY A 39 11.63 2.76 -8.74
CA GLY A 39 12.92 2.95 -8.06
C GLY A 39 13.24 1.84 -7.06
N ALA A 40 12.20 1.20 -6.51
CA ALA A 40 12.31 -0.02 -5.73
C ALA A 40 10.98 -0.81 -5.73
N SER A 41 11.04 -2.11 -5.46
CA SER A 41 9.86 -2.97 -5.25
C SER A 41 10.09 -3.96 -4.11
N LEU A 42 9.03 -4.27 -3.36
CA LEU A 42 9.00 -5.28 -2.31
C LEU A 42 7.94 -6.33 -2.62
N ARG A 43 8.28 -7.60 -2.42
CA ARG A 43 7.37 -8.72 -2.62
C ARG A 43 7.43 -9.67 -1.42
N GLY A 44 6.24 -10.06 -0.96
CA GLY A 44 6.02 -11.02 0.10
C GLY A 44 4.53 -11.23 0.33
N THR A 45 4.18 -11.97 1.38
CA THR A 45 2.79 -12.11 1.82
C THR A 45 2.30 -10.80 2.43
N ALA A 46 0.97 -10.61 2.44
CA ALA A 46 0.35 -9.47 3.11
C ALA A 46 0.77 -9.37 4.59
N GLY A 47 0.91 -10.50 5.27
CA GLY A 47 1.34 -10.56 6.67
C GLY A 47 2.79 -10.10 6.87
N GLU A 48 3.71 -10.53 6.01
CA GLU A 48 5.12 -10.12 6.09
C GLU A 48 5.28 -8.63 5.82
N LEU A 49 4.58 -8.09 4.81
CA LEU A 49 4.58 -6.64 4.53
C LEU A 49 4.14 -5.85 5.76
N VAL A 50 3.04 -6.24 6.40
CA VAL A 50 2.59 -5.59 7.64
C VAL A 50 3.64 -5.71 8.73
N LEU A 51 4.19 -6.89 8.99
CA LEU A 51 5.18 -7.07 10.06
C LEU A 51 6.45 -6.25 9.84
N VAL A 52 6.89 -6.09 8.60
CA VAL A 52 8.04 -5.23 8.24
C VAL A 52 7.75 -3.76 8.54
N PHE A 53 6.62 -3.21 8.09
CA PHE A 53 6.27 -1.80 8.33
C PHE A 53 6.04 -1.49 9.82
N TYR A 54 5.68 -2.48 10.62
CA TYR A 54 5.58 -2.36 12.08
C TYR A 54 6.89 -2.64 12.83
N GLY A 55 8.02 -2.82 12.13
CA GLY A 55 9.34 -3.06 12.73
C GLY A 55 9.45 -4.40 13.48
N ARG A 56 8.58 -5.37 13.18
CA ARG A 56 8.55 -6.68 13.87
C ARG A 56 9.44 -7.72 13.23
N ILE A 57 9.73 -7.60 11.93
CA ILE A 57 10.68 -8.44 11.21
C ILE A 57 11.56 -7.56 10.31
N ALA A 58 12.75 -8.03 9.96
CA ALA A 58 13.68 -7.27 9.11
C ALA A 58 13.16 -7.17 7.68
N LEU A 59 13.36 -6.00 7.05
CA LEU A 59 13.03 -5.74 5.64
C LEU A 59 13.70 -6.75 4.67
N ASP A 60 14.90 -7.20 5.02
CA ASP A 60 15.67 -8.24 4.30
C ASP A 60 15.00 -9.62 4.26
N SER A 61 13.90 -9.80 5.01
CA SER A 61 13.10 -11.03 4.96
C SER A 61 12.19 -11.09 3.72
N LEU A 62 12.03 -9.98 2.99
CA LEU A 62 11.22 -9.84 1.79
C LEU A 62 12.10 -9.86 0.52
N GLU A 63 11.49 -10.21 -0.62
CA GLU A 63 12.13 -10.02 -1.93
C GLU A 63 12.14 -8.52 -2.26
N LEU A 64 13.33 -7.91 -2.23
CA LEU A 64 13.56 -6.51 -2.53
C LEU A 64 14.29 -6.39 -3.88
N ASP A 65 13.75 -5.55 -4.76
CA ASP A 65 14.39 -5.13 -6.00
C ASP A 65 14.54 -3.60 -6.00
N GLY A 66 15.66 -3.09 -6.55
CA GLY A 66 15.95 -1.65 -6.59
C GLY A 66 16.52 -1.05 -5.30
N ASP A 67 16.25 0.23 -5.06
CA ASP A 67 16.88 1.02 -3.98
C ASP A 67 16.16 0.87 -2.63
N ARG A 68 16.78 0.10 -1.72
CA ARG A 68 16.32 -0.06 -0.33
C ARG A 68 16.18 1.27 0.42
N SER A 69 17.01 2.26 0.14
CA SER A 69 17.01 3.53 0.87
C SER A 69 15.65 4.25 0.76
N LEU A 70 14.89 4.00 -0.31
CA LEU A 70 13.52 4.51 -0.44
C LEU A 70 12.58 3.93 0.62
N PHE A 71 12.74 2.67 1.00
CA PHE A 71 11.94 2.06 2.06
C PHE A 71 12.39 2.50 3.44
N ASP A 72 13.69 2.69 3.68
CA ASP A 72 14.17 3.30 4.92
C ASP A 72 13.61 4.72 5.11
N GLN A 73 13.56 5.53 4.05
CA GLN A 73 12.91 6.85 4.07
C GLN A 73 11.41 6.75 4.35
N LEU A 74 10.71 5.78 3.74
CA LEU A 74 9.28 5.56 3.98
C LEU A 74 8.99 5.12 5.43
N ILE A 75 9.87 4.30 6.02
CA ILE A 75 9.74 3.88 7.43
C ILE A 75 9.99 5.06 8.37
N ALA A 76 10.92 5.95 8.03
CA ALA A 76 11.21 7.15 8.80
C ALA A 76 10.21 8.30 8.58
N TRP A 77 9.26 8.13 7.66
CA TRP A 77 8.32 9.18 7.29
C TRP A 77 7.29 9.42 8.40
N ASP A 78 7.23 10.65 8.90
CA ASP A 78 6.16 11.15 9.76
C ASP A 78 5.16 11.95 8.90
N PRO A 79 3.86 11.56 8.86
CA PRO A 79 2.87 12.20 7.98
C PRO A 79 2.30 13.52 8.52
N GLU A 80 2.55 13.85 9.79
CA GLU A 80 1.98 15.03 10.44
C GLU A 80 2.92 16.27 10.38
N GLU A 81 4.11 16.11 9.81
CA GLU A 81 5.08 17.19 9.50
C GLU A 81 4.78 17.92 8.18
#